data_AF-A0A357VQU0-F1
#
_entry.id   AF-A0A357VQU0-F1
#
_cell.length_a   1.000
_cell.length_b   1.000
_cell.length_c   1.000
_cell.angle_alpha   90.00
_cell.angle_beta   90.00
_cell.angle_gamma   90.00
#
_symmetry.space_group_name_H-M   'P 1'
#
loop_
_entity.id
_entity.type
_entity.pdbx_description
1 polymer ?
#
loop_
_entity_poly.entity_id
_entity_poly.type
_entity_poly.pdbx_seq_one_letter_code
_entity_poly.pdbx_strand_id
1 'polypeptide(L)'
;RNSARWTSVLTAIGSVAKQFLENFDIKTMSFVKSIGKVSVEEERFEDIQKDFSYYIQKRNESEVQCPFEDISMKMIEEIKENSLKKATTLGGSVKTFATNVKPGLGSYADVLNRVDSKIGKYFMSIPSVKGVFIGKEDVSIPGSEFQDPFKVEDGVIHRTKNYAGGIEAGITNGENIVVTTYFKPISTLASPLPSVDLKTKESKEAPYIRSDSVIIPAATVITECTLAIILMEEIIEGFGNDNIELIKDRYFKK
;
A
#
# COMPACT_ATOMS: atom_id res chain seq x y z
N ARG A 1 -9.67 8.06 -20.50
CA ARG A 1 -10.17 7.02 -19.56
C ARG A 1 -9.56 7.13 -18.16
N ASN A 2 -8.78 8.17 -17.83
CA ASN A 2 -7.94 8.29 -16.61
C ASN A 2 -8.71 8.46 -15.28
N SER A 3 -10.02 8.24 -15.25
CA SER A 3 -10.79 8.27 -14.00
C SER A 3 -10.42 7.09 -13.12
N ALA A 4 -10.39 7.29 -11.80
CA ALA A 4 -10.16 6.22 -10.84
C ALA A 4 -11.18 5.08 -10.89
N ARG A 5 -12.27 5.20 -11.65
CA ARG A 5 -13.24 4.12 -11.84
C ARG A 5 -12.60 2.81 -12.33
N TRP A 6 -11.49 2.84 -13.05
CA TRP A 6 -10.80 1.62 -13.49
C TRP A 6 -10.26 0.77 -12.33
N THR A 7 -10.01 1.36 -11.15
CA THR A 7 -9.52 0.61 -9.98
C THR A 7 -10.54 -0.41 -9.48
N SER A 8 -11.82 -0.29 -9.84
CA SER A 8 -12.82 -1.34 -9.57
C SER A 8 -12.51 -2.67 -10.27
N VAL A 9 -11.88 -2.62 -11.46
CA VAL A 9 -11.42 -3.83 -12.16
C VAL A 9 -10.16 -4.37 -11.47
N LEU A 10 -9.25 -3.48 -11.05
CA LEU A 10 -8.06 -3.86 -10.30
C LEU A 10 -8.42 -4.58 -8.99
N THR A 11 -9.42 -4.10 -8.25
CA THR A 11 -9.86 -4.75 -7.01
C THR A 11 -10.59 -6.07 -7.27
N ALA A 12 -11.31 -6.21 -8.38
CA ALA A 12 -11.90 -7.48 -8.78
C ALA A 12 -10.83 -8.54 -9.08
N ILE A 13 -9.80 -8.18 -9.85
CA ILE A 13 -8.64 -9.06 -10.12
C ILE A 13 -7.89 -9.36 -8.81
N GLY A 14 -7.67 -8.33 -7.99
CA GLY A 14 -6.99 -8.48 -6.70
C GLY A 14 -7.73 -9.39 -5.72
N SER A 15 -9.06 -9.45 -5.78
CA SER A 15 -9.83 -10.42 -4.99
C SER A 15 -9.54 -11.87 -5.42
N VAL A 16 -9.37 -12.13 -6.72
CA VAL A 16 -8.93 -13.43 -7.22
C VAL A 16 -7.49 -13.72 -6.79
N ALA A 17 -6.60 -12.71 -6.86
CA ALA A 17 -5.23 -12.85 -6.38
C ALA A 17 -5.16 -13.17 -4.88
N LYS A 18 -5.98 -12.52 -4.05
CA LYS A 18 -6.07 -12.84 -2.61
C LYS A 18 -6.52 -14.29 -2.37
N GLN A 19 -7.54 -14.76 -3.09
CA GLN A 19 -7.97 -16.17 -3.02
C GLN A 19 -6.88 -17.15 -3.47
N PHE A 20 -6.10 -16.79 -4.50
CA PHE A 20 -4.93 -17.59 -4.89
C PHE A 20 -3.91 -17.65 -3.75
N LEU A 21 -3.58 -16.50 -3.15
CA LEU A 21 -2.59 -16.38 -2.07
C LEU A 21 -2.98 -17.09 -0.78
N GLU A 22 -4.28 -17.31 -0.52
CA GLU A 22 -4.77 -18.12 0.60
C GLU A 22 -4.23 -19.56 0.56
N ASN A 23 -3.94 -20.10 -0.63
CA ASN A 23 -3.32 -21.43 -0.79
C ASN A 23 -1.87 -21.51 -0.30
N PHE A 24 -1.26 -20.35 -0.02
CA PHE A 24 0.12 -20.18 0.42
C PHE A 24 0.20 -19.54 1.81
N ASP A 25 -0.93 -19.42 2.51
CA ASP A 25 -1.07 -18.72 3.80
C ASP A 25 -0.65 -17.23 3.78
N ILE A 26 -0.53 -16.64 2.59
CA ILE A 26 -0.15 -15.24 2.40
C ILE A 26 -1.38 -14.36 2.56
N LYS A 27 -1.28 -13.34 3.41
CA LYS A 27 -2.35 -12.34 3.62
C LYS A 27 -1.84 -10.93 3.35
N THR A 28 -2.62 -10.17 2.59
CA THR A 28 -2.41 -8.73 2.37
C THR A 28 -3.43 -7.92 3.15
N MET A 29 -2.97 -6.88 3.85
CA MET A 29 -3.82 -5.96 4.62
C MET A 29 -3.25 -4.55 4.55
N SER A 30 -4.08 -3.54 4.80
CA SER A 30 -3.62 -2.16 4.81
C SER A 30 -4.37 -1.29 5.81
N PHE A 31 -3.78 -0.16 6.17
CA PHE A 31 -4.30 0.77 7.16
C PHE A 31 -4.06 2.19 6.67
N VAL A 32 -5.00 3.09 6.94
CA VAL A 32 -4.77 4.52 6.70
C VAL A 32 -3.68 5.01 7.65
N LYS A 33 -2.61 5.58 7.07
CA LYS A 33 -1.49 6.18 7.80
C LYS A 33 -1.70 7.66 8.04
N SER A 34 -2.17 8.40 7.05
CA SER A 34 -2.45 9.83 7.22
C SER A 34 -3.64 10.30 6.38
N ILE A 35 -4.32 11.33 6.85
CA ILE A 35 -5.28 12.14 6.09
C ILE A 35 -5.02 13.60 6.41
N GLY A 36 -4.79 14.42 5.37
CA GLY A 36 -4.41 15.82 5.56
C GLY A 36 -3.15 15.94 6.41
N LYS A 37 -3.22 16.72 7.49
CA LYS A 37 -2.11 16.90 8.44
C LYS A 37 -2.06 15.87 9.56
N VAL A 38 -3.07 15.01 9.69
CA VAL A 38 -3.16 14.03 10.77
C VAL A 38 -2.51 12.73 10.31
N SER A 39 -1.51 12.25 11.07
CA SER A 39 -0.79 11.01 10.79
C SER A 39 -0.74 10.11 12.02
N VAL A 40 -0.68 8.81 11.76
CA VAL A 40 -0.28 7.79 12.74
C VAL A 40 1.24 7.79 12.83
N GLU A 41 1.78 7.78 14.05
CA GLU A 41 3.21 7.66 14.31
C GLU A 41 3.75 6.28 13.88
N GLU A 42 5.02 6.23 13.47
CA GLU A 42 5.60 5.04 12.84
C GLU A 42 5.65 3.84 13.80
N GLU A 43 5.94 4.06 15.07
CA GLU A 43 6.05 3.04 16.13
C GLU A 43 4.73 2.28 16.32
N ARG A 44 3.59 2.94 16.09
CA ARG A 44 2.28 2.29 16.21
C ARG A 44 2.06 1.22 15.14
N PHE A 45 2.76 1.28 14.02
CA PHE A 45 2.72 0.21 13.02
C PHE A 45 3.53 -1.02 13.43
N GLU A 46 4.43 -0.91 14.41
CA GLU A 46 5.07 -2.07 15.02
C GLU A 46 4.05 -2.84 15.87
N ASP A 47 3.16 -2.14 16.58
CA ASP A 47 2.08 -2.78 17.33
C ASP A 47 1.10 -3.53 16.42
N ILE A 48 0.78 -2.96 15.26
CA ILE A 48 -0.05 -3.63 14.24
C ILE A 48 0.54 -4.99 13.85
N GLN A 49 1.86 -5.05 13.65
CA GLN A 49 2.54 -6.27 13.23
C GLN A 49 2.57 -7.36 14.31
N LYS A 50 2.32 -7.01 15.58
CA LYS A 50 2.21 -7.99 16.69
C LYS A 50 0.86 -8.71 16.70
N ASP A 51 -0.21 -8.06 16.21
CA ASP A 51 -1.55 -8.68 16.16
C ASP A 51 -2.40 -8.10 15.01
N PHE A 52 -2.11 -8.53 13.79
CA PHE A 52 -2.87 -8.08 12.62
C PHE A 52 -4.38 -8.34 12.74
N SER A 53 -4.80 -9.43 13.39
CA SER A 53 -6.22 -9.80 13.48
C SER A 53 -6.99 -8.76 14.30
N TYR A 54 -6.46 -8.38 15.46
CA TYR A 54 -7.04 -7.34 16.31
C TYR A 54 -7.11 -5.99 15.57
N TYR A 55 -6.01 -5.57 14.94
CA TYR A 55 -5.98 -4.26 14.28
C TYR A 55 -6.83 -4.21 13.00
N ILE A 56 -6.98 -5.32 12.27
CA ILE A 56 -7.93 -5.41 11.15
C ILE A 56 -9.36 -5.22 11.64
N GLN A 57 -9.74 -5.82 12.78
CA GLN A 57 -11.06 -5.60 13.36
C GLN A 57 -11.25 -4.11 13.69
N LYS A 58 -10.29 -3.49 14.38
CA LYS A 58 -10.35 -2.06 14.74
C LYS A 58 -10.42 -1.15 13.51
N ARG A 59 -9.65 -1.45 12.47
CA ARG A 59 -9.72 -0.75 11.19
C ARG A 59 -11.11 -0.83 10.57
N ASN A 60 -11.73 -1.99 10.57
CA ASN A 60 -13.05 -2.20 9.97
C ASN A 60 -14.18 -1.49 10.76
N GLU A 61 -13.96 -1.25 12.06
CA GLU A 61 -14.85 -0.44 12.92
C GLU A 61 -14.70 1.08 12.67
N SER A 62 -13.60 1.53 12.05
CA SER A 62 -13.30 2.95 11.81
C SER A 62 -13.89 3.47 10.48
N GLU A 63 -14.56 4.63 10.53
CA GLU A 63 -15.06 5.34 9.34
C GLU A 63 -13.96 5.73 8.34
N VAL A 64 -12.74 5.97 8.84
CA VAL A 64 -11.57 6.35 8.03
C VAL A 64 -10.57 5.22 7.86
N GLN A 65 -10.91 4.00 8.27
CA GLN A 65 -10.03 2.83 8.19
C GLN A 65 -8.64 3.04 8.85
N CYS A 66 -8.62 3.82 9.93
CA CYS A 66 -7.48 3.96 10.82
C CYS A 66 -7.78 3.16 12.09
N PRO A 67 -6.94 2.20 12.50
CA PRO A 67 -7.29 1.31 13.61
C PRO A 67 -7.07 1.93 15.00
N PHE A 68 -6.67 3.21 15.05
CA PHE A 68 -6.41 3.94 16.29
C PHE A 68 -7.50 4.99 16.50
N GLU A 69 -8.39 4.75 17.46
CA GLU A 69 -9.57 5.58 17.71
C GLU A 69 -9.24 7.07 17.92
N ASP A 70 -8.21 7.34 18.72
CA ASP A 70 -7.76 8.71 19.03
C ASP A 70 -7.28 9.49 17.81
N ILE A 71 -6.71 8.79 16.81
CA ILE A 71 -6.25 9.37 15.56
C ILE A 71 -7.38 9.41 14.53
N SER A 72 -8.22 8.36 14.49
CA SER A 72 -9.41 8.26 13.64
C SER A 72 -10.34 9.48 13.85
N MET A 73 -10.63 9.84 15.11
CA MET A 73 -11.42 11.03 15.44
C MET A 73 -10.77 12.33 14.92
N LYS A 74 -9.45 12.47 15.05
CA LYS A 74 -8.71 13.65 14.54
C LYS A 74 -8.74 13.72 13.02
N MET A 75 -8.63 12.59 12.31
CA MET A 75 -8.75 12.53 10.86
C MET A 75 -10.16 12.93 10.39
N ILE A 76 -11.20 12.48 11.09
CA ILE A 76 -12.59 12.86 10.79
C ILE A 76 -12.78 14.37 10.96
N GLU A 77 -12.23 14.97 12.02
CA GLU A 77 -12.31 16.42 12.22
C GLU A 77 -11.52 17.18 11.14
N GLU A 78 -10.30 16.75 10.81
CA GLU A 78 -9.50 17.34 9.71
C GLU A 78 -10.26 17.30 8.37
N ILE A 79 -10.97 16.20 8.07
CA ILE A 79 -11.85 16.11 6.90
C ILE A 79 -12.98 17.13 6.99
N LYS A 80 -13.70 17.19 8.11
CA LYS A 80 -14.82 18.13 8.29
C LYS A 80 -14.36 19.58 8.14
N GLU A 81 -13.26 19.95 8.79
CA GLU A 81 -12.73 21.31 8.74
C GLU A 81 -12.32 21.75 7.34
N ASN A 82 -11.64 20.89 6.57
CA ASN A 82 -11.16 21.28 5.25
C ASN A 82 -12.23 21.12 4.16
N SER A 83 -13.03 20.06 4.21
CA SER A 83 -14.07 19.83 3.19
C SER A 83 -15.26 20.78 3.32
N LEU A 84 -15.80 20.96 4.54
CA LEU A 84 -17.01 21.76 4.75
C LEU A 84 -16.69 23.25 4.86
N LYS A 85 -15.64 23.62 5.59
CA LYS A 85 -15.34 25.05 5.86
C LYS A 85 -14.49 25.69 4.76
N LYS A 86 -13.63 24.91 4.08
CA LYS A 86 -12.68 25.45 3.08
C LYS A 86 -12.92 24.95 1.65
N ALA A 87 -13.96 24.13 1.43
CA ALA A 87 -14.34 23.61 0.12
C ALA A 87 -13.18 22.94 -0.66
N THR A 88 -12.24 22.32 0.08
CA THR A 88 -11.03 21.69 -0.48
C THR A 88 -11.01 20.18 -0.27
N THR A 89 -10.07 19.50 -0.91
CA THR A 89 -9.86 18.05 -0.80
C THR A 89 -8.57 17.76 -0.03
N LEU A 90 -8.49 16.55 0.52
CA LEU A 90 -7.33 16.08 1.26
C LEU A 90 -6.70 14.87 0.57
N GLY A 91 -5.37 14.82 0.64
CA GLY A 91 -4.58 13.64 0.35
C GLY A 91 -4.25 12.90 1.64
N GLY A 92 -3.23 12.06 1.58
CA GLY A 92 -2.79 11.27 2.73
C GLY A 92 -1.97 10.07 2.30
N SER A 93 -1.82 9.11 3.20
CA SER A 93 -1.05 7.90 2.94
C SER A 93 -1.71 6.64 3.51
N VAL A 94 -1.39 5.51 2.88
CA VAL A 94 -1.82 4.16 3.27
C VAL A 94 -0.58 3.32 3.51
N LYS A 95 -0.55 2.54 4.58
CA LYS A 95 0.48 1.53 4.82
C LYS A 95 -0.08 0.14 4.58
N THR A 96 0.52 -0.59 3.65
CA THR A 96 0.09 -1.90 3.17
C THR A 96 1.13 -2.94 3.56
N PHE A 97 0.64 -4.10 3.98
CA PHE A 97 1.42 -5.21 4.47
C PHE A 97 1.10 -6.47 3.67
N ALA A 98 2.10 -7.33 3.46
CA ALA A 98 1.89 -8.74 3.16
C ALA A 98 2.65 -9.59 4.18
N THR A 99 1.98 -10.63 4.69
CA THR A 99 2.49 -11.53 5.72
C THR A 99 2.70 -12.94 5.16
N ASN A 100 3.55 -13.73 5.82
CA ASN A 100 3.87 -15.12 5.46
C ASN A 100 4.47 -15.31 4.05
N VAL A 101 5.07 -14.26 3.49
CA VAL A 101 5.74 -14.35 2.20
C VAL A 101 7.11 -15.01 2.40
N LYS A 102 7.29 -16.23 1.88
CA LYS A 102 8.60 -16.91 1.95
C LYS A 102 9.72 -16.11 1.27
N PRO A 103 10.98 -16.26 1.72
CA PRO A 103 12.11 -15.65 1.05
C PRO A 103 12.32 -16.19 -0.37
N GLY A 104 12.80 -15.33 -1.26
CA GLY A 104 13.23 -15.70 -2.60
C GLY A 104 12.16 -15.66 -3.68
N LEU A 105 11.07 -14.89 -3.51
CA LEU A 105 10.23 -14.41 -4.61
C LEU A 105 10.89 -13.18 -5.24
N GLY A 106 10.73 -12.96 -6.55
CA GLY A 106 11.46 -11.93 -7.27
C GLY A 106 12.72 -12.41 -7.96
N SER A 107 13.43 -11.46 -8.55
CA SER A 107 14.69 -11.71 -9.26
C SER A 107 15.62 -10.53 -9.08
N TYR A 108 16.88 -10.77 -8.71
CA TYR A 108 17.92 -9.73 -8.74
C TYR A 108 18.42 -9.47 -10.18
N ALA A 109 18.20 -10.43 -11.08
CA ALA A 109 18.77 -10.46 -12.43
C ALA A 109 17.96 -9.63 -13.44
N ASP A 110 16.63 -9.62 -13.31
CA ASP A 110 15.77 -8.76 -14.13
C ASP A 110 15.46 -7.46 -13.37
N VAL A 111 16.31 -6.46 -13.59
CA VAL A 111 16.27 -5.19 -12.85
C VAL A 111 14.91 -4.48 -12.95
N LEU A 112 14.16 -4.64 -14.04
CA LEU A 112 12.87 -3.98 -14.23
C LEU A 112 11.68 -4.76 -13.66
N ASN A 113 11.88 -6.05 -13.38
CA ASN A 113 10.85 -6.94 -12.84
C ASN A 113 11.18 -7.45 -11.43
N ARG A 114 12.14 -6.83 -10.73
CA ARG A 114 12.31 -6.98 -9.28
C ARG A 114 11.00 -6.69 -8.54
N VAL A 115 10.80 -7.29 -7.37
CA VAL A 115 9.57 -7.10 -6.57
C VAL A 115 9.39 -5.62 -6.21
N ASP A 116 10.45 -4.94 -5.77
CA ASP A 116 10.43 -3.50 -5.47
C ASP A 116 10.09 -2.63 -6.70
N SER A 117 10.60 -3.02 -7.88
CA SER A 117 10.34 -2.35 -9.15
C SER A 117 8.90 -2.57 -9.62
N LYS A 118 8.35 -3.78 -9.46
CA LYS A 118 6.93 -4.07 -9.70
C LYS A 118 6.05 -3.31 -8.71
N ILE A 119 6.40 -3.24 -7.43
CA ILE A 119 5.71 -2.39 -6.45
C ILE A 119 5.70 -0.94 -6.91
N GLY A 120 6.85 -0.37 -7.25
CA GLY A 120 6.93 0.99 -7.80
C GLY A 120 6.03 1.19 -9.02
N LYS A 121 6.13 0.31 -10.02
CA LYS A 121 5.35 0.36 -11.27
C LYS A 121 3.84 0.28 -11.02
N TYR A 122 3.39 -0.72 -10.28
CA TYR A 122 1.97 -1.00 -10.07
C TYR A 122 1.34 0.03 -9.13
N PHE A 123 2.00 0.38 -8.03
CA PHE A 123 1.46 1.35 -7.08
C PHE A 123 1.44 2.77 -7.64
N MET A 124 2.48 3.20 -8.38
CA MET A 124 2.48 4.50 -9.04
C MET A 124 1.45 4.61 -10.16
N SER A 125 0.94 3.47 -10.68
CA SER A 125 -0.15 3.47 -11.65
C SER A 125 -1.50 3.82 -11.02
N ILE A 126 -1.65 3.65 -9.70
CA ILE A 126 -2.88 3.97 -8.99
C ILE A 126 -3.13 5.48 -9.06
N PRO A 127 -4.35 5.92 -9.44
CA PRO A 127 -4.66 7.34 -9.54
C PRO A 127 -4.40 8.09 -8.24
N SER A 128 -3.90 9.32 -8.38
CA SER A 128 -3.48 10.20 -7.28
C SER A 128 -2.22 9.78 -6.52
N VAL A 129 -1.63 8.61 -6.75
CA VAL A 129 -0.35 8.26 -6.14
C VAL A 129 0.76 9.18 -6.65
N LYS A 130 1.60 9.66 -5.71
CA LYS A 130 2.75 10.53 -5.97
C LYS A 130 4.03 10.09 -5.25
N GLY A 131 3.95 9.07 -4.40
CA GLY A 131 5.12 8.48 -3.77
C GLY A 131 4.80 7.08 -3.28
N VAL A 132 5.81 6.22 -3.32
CA VAL A 132 5.77 4.85 -2.79
C VAL A 132 7.08 4.63 -2.05
N PHE A 133 7.00 4.13 -0.83
CA PHE A 133 8.14 3.76 0.00
C PHE A 133 8.00 2.32 0.43
N ILE A 134 9.10 1.58 0.44
CA ILE A 134 9.16 0.19 0.92
C ILE A 134 9.98 0.20 2.21
N GLY A 135 9.45 -0.41 3.27
CA GLY A 135 10.11 -0.47 4.57
C GLY A 135 10.16 0.88 5.30
N LYS A 136 11.31 1.19 5.91
CA LYS A 136 11.52 2.40 6.70
C LYS A 136 11.63 3.63 5.80
N GLU A 137 10.80 4.64 6.10
CA GLU A 137 10.75 5.89 5.33
C GLU A 137 11.92 6.84 5.63
N ASP A 138 12.46 6.79 6.85
CA ASP A 138 13.61 7.62 7.22
C ASP A 138 14.91 7.00 6.68
N VAL A 139 15.28 7.45 5.47
CA VAL A 139 16.49 7.06 4.75
C VAL A 139 17.69 7.97 5.07
N SER A 140 17.55 8.90 6.03
CA SER A 140 18.62 9.83 6.41
C SER A 140 19.59 9.24 7.44
N ILE A 141 19.22 8.13 8.09
CA ILE A 141 20.02 7.50 9.13
C ILE A 141 21.22 6.71 8.58
N PRO A 142 22.29 6.52 9.38
CA PRO A 142 23.46 5.74 8.97
C PRO A 142 23.13 4.30 8.59
N GLY A 143 23.90 3.72 7.68
CA GLY A 143 23.73 2.32 7.24
C GLY A 143 23.77 1.32 8.39
N SER A 144 24.62 1.53 9.40
CA SER A 144 24.67 0.69 10.61
C SER A 144 23.34 0.67 11.40
N GLU A 145 22.54 1.72 11.29
CA GLU A 145 21.23 1.85 11.91
C GLU A 145 20.08 1.48 10.96
N PHE A 146 20.29 1.56 9.65
CA PHE A 146 19.28 1.21 8.65
C PHE A 146 19.22 -0.29 8.35
N GLN A 147 20.36 -0.97 8.14
CA GLN A 147 20.40 -2.37 7.71
C GLN A 147 19.81 -3.31 8.76
N ASP A 148 19.15 -4.39 8.32
CA ASP A 148 18.48 -5.38 9.17
C ASP A 148 19.43 -6.54 9.55
N PRO A 149 19.99 -6.57 10.79
CA PRO A 149 20.93 -7.60 11.19
C PRO A 149 20.24 -8.96 11.35
N PHE A 150 20.96 -10.03 11.01
CA PHE A 150 20.54 -11.39 11.29
C PHE A 150 20.85 -11.79 12.74
N LYS A 151 19.98 -12.62 13.32
CA LYS A 151 20.17 -13.33 14.58
C LYS A 151 19.77 -14.78 14.39
N VAL A 152 20.44 -15.68 15.12
CA VAL A 152 20.04 -17.09 15.20
C VAL A 152 19.38 -17.32 16.55
N GLU A 153 18.19 -17.90 16.56
CA GLU A 153 17.44 -18.26 17.75
C GLU A 153 16.84 -19.66 17.53
N ASP A 154 17.12 -20.60 18.43
CA ASP A 154 16.72 -22.02 18.32
C ASP A 154 17.06 -22.69 16.99
N GLY A 155 18.17 -22.29 16.37
CA GLY A 155 18.64 -22.83 15.08
C GLY A 155 17.93 -22.22 13.85
N VAL A 156 17.03 -21.27 14.05
CA VAL A 156 16.32 -20.55 12.98
C VAL A 156 16.95 -19.16 12.80
N ILE A 157 17.16 -18.77 11.54
CA ILE A 157 17.69 -17.46 11.17
C ILE A 157 16.52 -16.48 11.07
N HIS A 158 16.63 -15.36 11.78
CA HIS A 158 15.67 -14.27 11.77
C HIS A 158 16.38 -12.92 11.60
N ARG A 159 15.65 -11.88 11.18
CA ARG A 159 16.14 -10.50 11.30
C ARG A 159 15.71 -9.90 12.64
N THR A 160 16.51 -9.00 13.18
CA THR A 160 16.16 -8.30 14.44
C THR A 160 15.19 -7.12 14.21
N LYS A 161 15.02 -6.70 12.95
CA LYS A 161 14.10 -5.65 12.50
C LYS A 161 13.83 -5.79 11.00
N ASN A 162 12.90 -4.99 10.48
CA ASN A 162 12.44 -5.06 9.09
C ASN A 162 12.37 -3.66 8.43
N TYR A 163 13.49 -2.94 8.42
CA TYR A 163 13.60 -1.64 7.75
C TYR A 163 13.71 -1.76 6.23
N ALA A 164 14.15 -2.91 5.70
CA ALA A 164 14.09 -3.23 4.29
C ALA A 164 12.66 -3.47 3.78
N GLY A 165 11.69 -3.65 4.69
CA GLY A 165 10.28 -3.83 4.33
C GLY A 165 10.00 -5.12 3.58
N GLY A 166 10.65 -6.21 3.98
CA GLY A 166 10.46 -7.56 3.44
C GLY A 166 11.17 -7.82 2.11
N ILE A 167 11.92 -6.85 1.56
CA ILE A 167 12.53 -6.93 0.23
C ILE A 167 13.99 -6.47 0.28
N GLU A 168 14.91 -7.32 -0.18
CA GLU A 168 16.33 -6.99 -0.32
C GLU A 168 16.78 -7.33 -1.74
N ALA A 169 17.45 -6.39 -2.41
CA ALA A 169 17.93 -6.54 -3.79
C ALA A 169 16.86 -7.01 -4.79
N GLY A 170 15.61 -6.60 -4.59
CA GLY A 170 14.47 -6.97 -5.44
C GLY A 170 13.87 -8.34 -5.18
N ILE A 171 14.24 -8.99 -4.07
CA ILE A 171 13.81 -10.33 -3.69
C ILE A 171 13.18 -10.29 -2.29
N THR A 172 12.12 -11.07 -2.07
CA THR A 172 11.50 -11.19 -0.74
C THR A 172 12.47 -11.85 0.25
N ASN A 173 12.51 -11.35 1.47
CA ASN A 173 13.53 -11.72 2.44
C ASN A 173 12.99 -12.59 3.59
N GLY A 174 11.68 -12.85 3.62
CA GLY A 174 10.96 -13.65 4.62
C GLY A 174 10.23 -12.83 5.69
N GLU A 175 10.61 -11.56 5.86
CA GLU A 175 9.88 -10.63 6.73
C GLU A 175 8.60 -10.13 6.04
N ASN A 176 7.72 -9.47 6.82
CA ASN A 176 6.54 -8.83 6.25
C ASN A 176 6.93 -7.83 5.16
N ILE A 177 6.26 -7.86 4.02
CA ILE A 177 6.41 -6.80 3.03
C ILE A 177 5.68 -5.57 3.53
N VAL A 178 6.34 -4.42 3.56
CA VAL A 178 5.78 -3.15 4.06
C VAL A 178 5.88 -2.08 2.99
N VAL A 179 4.75 -1.53 2.56
CA VAL A 179 4.68 -0.50 1.52
C VAL A 179 3.84 0.69 2.00
N THR A 180 4.44 1.87 2.08
CA THR A 180 3.68 3.12 2.25
C THR A 180 3.41 3.77 0.89
N THR A 181 2.15 4.11 0.64
CA THR A 181 1.69 4.78 -0.58
C THR A 181 1.15 6.16 -0.26
N TYR A 182 1.65 7.20 -0.95
CA TYR A 182 1.28 8.59 -0.75
C TYR A 182 0.39 9.09 -1.89
N PHE A 183 -0.78 9.60 -1.53
CA PHE A 183 -1.79 10.09 -2.45
C PHE A 183 -1.90 11.61 -2.33
N LYS A 184 -1.82 12.30 -3.47
CA LYS A 184 -2.16 13.73 -3.52
C LYS A 184 -3.67 13.93 -3.29
N PRO A 185 -4.10 15.13 -2.86
CA PRO A 185 -5.50 15.51 -2.89
C PRO A 185 -6.12 15.36 -4.28
N ILE A 186 -7.42 15.08 -4.32
CA ILE A 186 -8.18 14.92 -5.55
C ILE A 186 -8.25 16.27 -6.27
N SER A 187 -8.12 16.26 -7.59
CA SER A 187 -7.85 17.47 -8.37
C SER A 187 -9.06 18.39 -8.54
N THR A 188 -10.27 17.86 -8.37
CA THR A 188 -11.50 18.63 -8.47
C THR A 188 -11.86 19.16 -7.09
N LEU A 189 -12.08 20.47 -7.00
CA LEU A 189 -12.47 21.16 -5.77
C LEU A 189 -13.87 21.74 -5.92
N ALA A 190 -14.62 21.85 -4.82
CA ALA A 190 -15.93 22.50 -4.82
C ALA A 190 -15.80 24.01 -5.06
N SER A 191 -14.73 24.62 -4.54
CA SER A 191 -14.26 25.94 -5.00
C SER A 191 -13.30 25.73 -6.18
N PRO A 192 -13.74 25.95 -7.43
CA PRO A 192 -12.92 25.62 -8.59
C PRO A 192 -11.67 26.49 -8.69
N LEU A 193 -10.61 25.93 -9.29
CA LEU A 193 -9.35 26.65 -9.51
C LEU A 193 -9.36 27.34 -10.89
N PRO A 194 -8.55 28.40 -11.07
CA PRO A 194 -8.32 28.98 -12.40
C PRO A 194 -7.80 27.94 -13.39
N SER A 195 -8.31 28.01 -14.61
CA SER A 195 -7.99 27.16 -15.74
C SER A 195 -8.13 27.98 -17.05
N VAL A 196 -8.05 27.30 -18.19
CA VAL A 196 -8.21 27.92 -19.50
C VAL A 196 -9.07 27.02 -20.40
N ASP A 197 -9.88 27.65 -21.24
CA ASP A 197 -10.50 26.95 -22.37
C ASP A 197 -9.44 26.72 -23.45
N LEU A 198 -9.17 25.46 -23.80
CA LEU A 198 -8.11 25.13 -24.75
C LEU A 198 -8.44 25.55 -26.19
N LYS A 199 -9.71 25.80 -26.53
CA LYS A 199 -10.13 26.24 -27.86
C LYS A 199 -10.05 27.75 -28.00
N THR A 200 -10.58 28.50 -27.03
CA THR A 200 -10.60 29.97 -27.08
C THR A 200 -9.33 30.60 -26.51
N LYS A 201 -8.56 29.86 -25.70
CA LYS A 201 -7.41 30.33 -24.91
C LYS A 201 -7.77 31.36 -23.83
N GLU A 202 -9.05 31.46 -23.48
CA GLU A 202 -9.54 32.38 -22.46
C GLU A 202 -9.55 31.74 -21.07
N SER A 203 -9.44 32.57 -20.03
CA SER A 203 -9.54 32.14 -18.63
C SER A 203 -10.92 31.54 -18.34
N LYS A 204 -10.94 30.41 -17.64
CA LYS A 204 -12.15 29.72 -17.20
C LYS A 204 -11.89 29.01 -15.88
N GLU A 205 -12.92 28.72 -15.09
CA GLU A 205 -12.80 27.84 -13.92
C GLU A 205 -12.69 26.35 -14.30
N ALA A 206 -11.91 25.61 -13.52
CA ALA A 206 -11.77 24.17 -13.66
C ALA A 206 -13.12 23.46 -13.41
N PRO A 207 -13.48 22.43 -14.20
CA PRO A 207 -14.78 21.78 -14.07
C PRO A 207 -14.89 20.93 -12.80
N TYR A 208 -16.08 20.91 -12.21
CA TYR A 208 -16.45 20.03 -11.11
C TYR A 208 -16.88 18.65 -11.63
N ILE A 209 -16.07 17.60 -11.37
CA ILE A 209 -16.29 16.24 -11.88
C ILE A 209 -16.73 15.24 -10.79
N ARG A 210 -16.25 15.39 -9.55
CA ARG A 210 -16.55 14.46 -8.44
C ARG A 210 -16.60 15.20 -7.11
N SER A 211 -17.36 14.65 -6.17
CA SER A 211 -17.76 15.34 -4.93
C SER A 211 -17.12 14.87 -3.64
N ASP A 212 -16.40 13.76 -3.67
CA ASP A 212 -15.68 13.27 -2.50
C ASP A 212 -14.49 14.19 -2.15
N SER A 213 -14.31 14.42 -0.85
CA SER A 213 -13.25 15.26 -0.31
C SER A 213 -11.96 14.49 0.02
N VAL A 214 -12.04 13.17 0.16
CA VAL A 214 -10.92 12.29 0.52
C VAL A 214 -11.14 10.87 -0.06
N ILE A 215 -10.06 10.21 -0.52
CA ILE A 215 -10.10 8.84 -1.07
C ILE A 215 -9.27 7.83 -0.27
N ILE A 216 -8.56 8.27 0.76
CA ILE A 216 -7.57 7.45 1.46
C ILE A 216 -8.17 6.17 2.07
N PRO A 217 -9.38 6.19 2.69
CA PRO A 217 -10.00 4.96 3.16
C PRO A 217 -10.35 3.99 2.03
N ALA A 218 -10.72 4.46 0.84
CA ALA A 218 -10.96 3.56 -0.30
C ALA A 218 -9.65 2.99 -0.87
N ALA A 219 -8.54 3.72 -0.71
CA ALA A 219 -7.24 3.35 -1.25
C ALA A 219 -6.61 2.15 -0.55
N THR A 220 -6.98 1.85 0.70
CA THR A 220 -6.57 0.64 1.43
C THR A 220 -6.85 -0.65 0.65
N VAL A 221 -8.09 -0.82 0.19
CA VAL A 221 -8.51 -2.00 -0.59
C VAL A 221 -7.76 -2.07 -1.91
N ILE A 222 -7.51 -0.91 -2.53
CA ILE A 222 -6.80 -0.83 -3.81
C ILE A 222 -5.34 -1.27 -3.62
N THR A 223 -4.64 -0.78 -2.60
CA THR A 223 -3.24 -1.13 -2.35
C THR A 223 -3.08 -2.59 -1.91
N GLU A 224 -4.00 -3.13 -1.10
CA GLU A 224 -4.05 -4.57 -0.77
C GLU A 224 -4.14 -5.43 -2.02
N CYS A 225 -5.13 -5.13 -2.87
CA CYS A 225 -5.34 -5.85 -4.13
C CYS A 225 -4.14 -5.74 -5.06
N THR A 226 -3.49 -4.57 -5.08
CA THR A 226 -2.33 -4.32 -5.93
C THR A 226 -1.14 -5.17 -5.47
N LEU A 227 -0.86 -5.21 -4.16
CA LEU A 227 0.20 -6.06 -3.62
C LEU A 227 -0.10 -7.55 -3.83
N ALA A 228 -1.37 -7.95 -3.68
CA ALA A 228 -1.78 -9.33 -3.91
C ALA A 228 -1.55 -9.78 -5.36
N ILE A 229 -1.84 -8.91 -6.34
CA ILE A 229 -1.59 -9.20 -7.76
C ILE A 229 -0.09 -9.42 -8.00
N ILE A 230 0.77 -8.54 -7.48
CA ILE A 230 2.22 -8.67 -7.64
C ILE A 230 2.71 -10.01 -7.07
N LEU A 231 2.29 -10.35 -5.85
CA LEU A 231 2.73 -11.60 -5.21
C LEU A 231 2.22 -12.85 -5.92
N MET A 232 0.99 -12.82 -6.43
CA MET A 232 0.46 -13.89 -7.28
C MET A 232 1.31 -14.05 -8.55
N GLU A 233 1.64 -12.95 -9.24
CA GLU A 233 2.50 -12.98 -10.42
C GLU A 233 3.88 -13.58 -10.10
N GLU A 234 4.51 -13.18 -8.99
CA GLU A 234 5.81 -13.71 -8.56
C GLU A 234 5.77 -15.21 -8.28
N ILE A 235 4.70 -15.70 -7.65
CA ILE A 235 4.55 -17.14 -7.38
C ILE A 235 4.37 -17.90 -8.69
N ILE A 236 3.54 -17.39 -9.60
CA ILE A 236 3.31 -18.03 -10.91
C ILE A 236 4.60 -18.04 -11.74
N GLU A 237 5.35 -16.95 -11.74
CA GLU A 237 6.62 -16.82 -12.46
C GLU A 237 7.71 -17.75 -11.88
N GLY A 238 7.80 -17.84 -10.55
CA GLY A 238 8.81 -18.65 -9.87
C GLY A 238 8.50 -20.15 -9.78
N PHE A 239 7.22 -20.54 -9.76
CA PHE A 239 6.82 -21.92 -9.42
C PHE A 239 5.90 -22.59 -10.45
N GLY A 240 5.53 -21.89 -11.51
CA GLY A 240 4.77 -22.42 -12.65
C GLY A 240 3.35 -21.85 -12.75
N ASN A 241 2.73 -22.07 -13.91
CA ASN A 241 1.46 -21.47 -14.31
C ASN A 241 0.38 -22.51 -14.70
N ASP A 242 0.52 -23.75 -14.20
CA ASP A 242 -0.30 -24.90 -14.58
C ASP A 242 -1.35 -25.26 -13.52
N ASN A 243 -0.96 -26.04 -12.51
CA ASN A 243 -1.85 -26.65 -11.53
C ASN A 243 -1.49 -26.16 -10.13
N ILE A 244 -2.49 -25.68 -9.38
CA ILE A 244 -2.28 -25.08 -8.06
C ILE A 244 -1.60 -26.03 -7.07
N GLU A 245 -1.89 -27.33 -7.09
CA GLU A 245 -1.26 -28.30 -6.20
C GLU A 245 0.22 -28.51 -6.55
N LEU A 246 0.58 -28.51 -7.84
CA LEU A 246 1.99 -28.57 -8.25
C LEU A 246 2.76 -27.30 -7.88
N ILE A 247 2.12 -26.13 -8.02
CA ILE A 247 2.70 -24.85 -7.62
C ILE A 247 2.95 -24.82 -6.11
N LYS A 248 1.96 -25.22 -5.29
CA LYS A 248 2.09 -25.35 -3.83
C LYS A 248 3.22 -26.30 -3.45
N ASP A 249 3.26 -27.48 -4.07
CA ASP A 249 4.32 -28.46 -3.82
C ASP A 249 5.72 -27.88 -4.02
N ARG A 250 5.93 -27.17 -5.14
CA ARG A 250 7.23 -26.53 -5.45
C ARG A 250 7.52 -25.37 -4.48
N TYR A 251 6.51 -24.57 -4.13
CA TYR A 251 6.63 -23.45 -3.20
C TYR A 251 6.98 -23.88 -1.78
N PHE A 252 6.36 -24.96 -1.29
CA PHE A 252 6.57 -25.43 0.09
C PHE A 252 7.79 -26.33 0.27
N LYS A 253 8.23 -27.05 -0.78
CA LYS A 253 9.46 -27.87 -0.74
C LYS A 253 10.77 -27.04 -0.74
N LYS A 254 10.69 -25.76 -1.11
CA LYS A 254 11.77 -24.79 -0.95
C LYS A 254 11.95 -24.41 0.51
#